data_AF-A0A817RUK6-F1
#
_entry.id   AF-A0A817RUK6-F1
#
_cell.length_a   1.000
_cell.length_b   1.000
_cell.length_c   1.000
_cell.angle_alpha   90.00
_cell.angle_beta   90.00
_cell.angle_gamma   90.00
#
_symmetry.space_group_name_H-M   'P 1'
#
loop_
_entity.id
_entity.type
_entity.pdbx_description
1 polymer ?
#
loop_
_entity_poly.entity_id
_entity_poly.type
_entity_poly.pdbx_seq_one_letter_code
_entity_poly.pdbx_strand_id
1 'polypeptide(L)'
;MEHSMIQLDDLPDEILMMILKKMCQVDVLYSLIDVNQRFNIIVHDSIFTNHLILLEHLSDGFICSLTDSILDHFCSQILPKINHKIKRLDLESSSMQR
;
A
#
# COMPACT_ATOMS: atom_id res chain seq x y z
N MET A 1 -31.96 -8.79 -4.82
CA MET A 1 -30.89 -9.14 -3.87
C MET A 1 -30.62 -7.87 -3.09
N GLU A 2 -30.88 -7.88 -1.78
CA GLU A 2 -30.52 -6.75 -0.93
C GLU A 2 -28.99 -6.74 -0.78
N HIS A 3 -28.35 -5.68 -1.26
CA HIS A 3 -26.94 -5.46 -0.96
C HIS A 3 -26.87 -4.93 0.47
N SER A 4 -26.37 -5.75 1.39
CA SER A 4 -25.99 -5.26 2.71
C SER A 4 -24.74 -4.38 2.57
N MET A 5 -24.86 -3.10 2.92
CA MET A 5 -23.69 -2.23 3.12
C MET A 5 -23.02 -2.64 4.42
N ILE A 6 -21.90 -3.34 4.31
CA ILE A 6 -21.03 -3.64 5.45
C ILE A 6 -20.01 -2.50 5.52
N GLN A 7 -19.87 -1.87 6.68
CA GLN A 7 -18.82 -0.86 6.85
C GLN A 7 -17.46 -1.57 6.89
N LEU A 8 -16.43 -0.93 6.34
CA LEU A 8 -15.08 -1.50 6.35
C LEU A 8 -14.61 -1.79 7.79
N ASP A 9 -15.00 -0.93 8.73
CA ASP A 9 -14.68 -1.06 10.16
C ASP A 9 -15.35 -2.27 10.83
N ASP A 10 -16.41 -2.83 10.25
CA ASP A 10 -17.08 -4.01 10.80
C ASP A 10 -16.39 -5.32 10.38
N LEU A 11 -15.48 -5.26 9.40
CA LEU A 11 -14.76 -6.44 8.92
C LEU A 11 -13.67 -6.86 9.89
N PRO A 12 -13.40 -8.16 10.11
CA PRO A 12 -12.23 -8.62 10.86
C PRO A 12 -10.90 -8.18 10.22
N ASP A 13 -9.84 -8.07 11.04
CA ASP A 13 -8.52 -7.63 10.59
C ASP A 13 -7.95 -8.54 9.49
N GLU A 14 -8.20 -9.84 9.57
CA GLU A 14 -7.74 -10.82 8.58
C GLU A 14 -8.38 -10.56 7.21
N ILE A 15 -9.68 -10.23 7.19
CA ILE A 15 -10.41 -9.92 5.96
C ILE A 15 -9.93 -8.59 5.37
N LEU A 16 -9.75 -7.58 6.22
CA LEU A 16 -9.17 -6.29 5.82
C LEU A 16 -7.78 -6.49 5.21
N MET A 17 -6.91 -7.26 5.87
CA MET A 17 -5.58 -7.58 5.37
C MET A 17 -5.62 -8.27 4.01
N MET A 18 -6.55 -9.22 3.82
CA MET A 18 -6.73 -9.91 2.52
C MET A 18 -7.20 -8.96 1.42
N ILE A 19 -8.05 -7.98 1.73
CA ILE A 19 -8.52 -6.98 0.77
C ILE A 19 -7.38 -6.03 0.41
N LEU A 20 -6.73 -5.44 1.42
CA LEU A 20 -5.66 -4.46 1.21
C LEU A 20 -4.47 -5.03 0.44
N LYS A 21 -4.13 -6.31 0.66
CA LYS A 21 -3.08 -7.00 -0.10
C LYS A 21 -3.37 -7.17 -1.60
N LYS A 22 -4.63 -7.06 -2.02
CA LYS A 22 -5.00 -7.10 -3.44
C LYS A 22 -4.94 -5.73 -4.11
N MET A 23 -4.75 -4.67 -3.33
CA MET A 23 -4.63 -3.30 -3.83
C MET A 23 -3.15 -2.93 -3.99
N CYS A 24 -2.89 -1.85 -4.74
CA CYS A 24 -1.55 -1.28 -4.81
C CYS A 24 -1.11 -0.85 -3.40
N GLN A 25 0.00 -1.42 -2.91
CA GLN A 25 0.45 -1.18 -1.54
C GLN A 25 0.81 0.27 -1.28
N VAL A 26 1.32 0.98 -2.30
CA VAL A 26 1.66 2.40 -2.19
C VAL A 26 0.41 3.23 -2.01
N ASP A 27 -0.64 2.96 -2.77
CA ASP A 27 -1.91 3.68 -2.66
C ASP A 27 -2.57 3.41 -1.31
N VAL A 28 -2.50 2.17 -0.82
CA VAL A 28 -2.99 1.80 0.51
C VAL A 28 -2.22 2.55 1.59
N LEU A 29 -0.88 2.56 1.53
CA LEU A 29 -0.06 3.27 2.49
C LEU A 29 -0.32 4.78 2.43
N TYR A 30 -0.37 5.35 1.23
CA TYR A 30 -0.69 6.75 1.02
C TYR A 30 -2.07 7.14 1.58
N SER A 31 -3.07 6.29 1.37
CA SER A 31 -4.46 6.60 1.72
C SER A 31 -4.84 6.27 3.15
N LEU A 32 -4.19 5.29 3.79
CA LEU A 32 -4.62 4.77 5.10
C LEU A 32 -3.62 5.04 6.23
N ILE A 33 -2.38 5.41 5.92
CA ILE A 33 -1.42 5.76 6.97
C ILE A 33 -1.94 6.97 7.75
N ASP A 34 -1.92 6.86 9.06
CA ASP A 34 -2.39 7.88 10.01
C ASP A 34 -3.86 8.30 9.91
N VAL A 35 -4.67 7.64 9.08
CA VAL A 35 -6.12 7.90 8.99
C VAL A 35 -6.87 7.36 10.21
N ASN A 36 -6.54 6.15 10.64
CA ASN A 36 -7.15 5.50 11.79
C ASN A 36 -6.13 4.61 12.50
N GLN A 37 -6.19 4.54 13.83
CA GLN A 37 -5.29 3.72 14.64
C GLN A 37 -5.29 2.24 14.22
N ARG A 38 -6.45 1.67 13.90
CA ARG A 38 -6.60 0.27 13.48
C ARG A 38 -5.94 0.03 12.13
N PHE A 39 -6.22 0.86 11.13
CA PHE A 39 -5.55 0.74 9.84
C PHE A 39 -4.05 0.95 9.97
N ASN A 40 -3.62 1.85 10.85
CA ASN A 40 -2.20 2.04 11.14
C ASN A 40 -1.54 0.75 11.64
N ILE A 41 -2.20 0.00 12.51
CA ILE A 41 -1.67 -1.30 12.96
C ILE A 41 -1.53 -2.26 11.76
N ILE A 42 -2.55 -2.34 10.91
CA ILE A 42 -2.58 -3.23 9.74
C ILE A 42 -1.49 -2.84 8.72
N VAL A 43 -1.41 -1.57 8.33
CA VAL A 43 -0.45 -1.12 7.30
C VAL A 43 0.99 -1.07 7.80
N HIS A 44 1.23 -1.15 9.11
CA HIS A 44 2.55 -1.29 9.71
C HIS A 44 2.89 -2.74 10.09
N ASP A 45 1.96 -3.68 9.88
CA ASP A 45 2.22 -5.09 10.15
C ASP A 45 3.24 -5.64 9.15
N SER A 46 4.17 -6.45 9.65
CA SER A 46 5.21 -7.06 8.83
C SER A 46 4.66 -7.89 7.67
N ILE A 47 3.48 -8.50 7.84
CA ILE A 47 2.77 -9.26 6.81
C ILE A 47 2.40 -8.37 5.61
N PHE A 48 2.22 -7.06 5.83
CA PHE A 48 1.94 -6.06 4.81
C PHE A 48 3.20 -5.34 4.34
N THR A 49 4.10 -4.93 5.24
CA THR A 49 5.25 -4.05 4.93
C THR A 49 6.54 -4.76 4.56
N ASN A 50 6.68 -6.08 4.81
CA ASN A 50 7.95 -6.78 4.57
C ASN A 50 8.34 -6.79 3.08
N HIS A 51 7.36 -6.75 2.19
CA HIS A 51 7.56 -6.70 0.75
C HIS A 51 6.72 -5.57 0.20
N LEU A 52 7.39 -4.58 -0.38
CA LEU A 52 6.77 -3.39 -0.91
C LEU A 52 7.04 -3.30 -2.42
N ILE A 53 5.97 -3.13 -3.19
CA ILE A 53 6.02 -3.01 -4.64
C ILE A 53 5.68 -1.57 -5.01
N LEU A 54 6.64 -0.80 -5.54
CA LEU A 54 6.43 0.56 -6.04
C LEU A 54 6.08 0.54 -7.54
N LEU A 55 5.13 -0.31 -7.93
CA LEU A 55 4.67 -0.45 -9.31
C LEU A 55 3.16 -0.23 -9.36
N GLU A 56 2.69 0.65 -10.23
CA GLU A 56 1.27 0.81 -10.49
C GLU A 56 0.85 -0.22 -11.54
N HIS A 57 0.13 -1.27 -11.11
CA HIS A 57 -0.46 -2.22 -12.04
C HIS A 57 -1.79 -1.67 -12.56
N LEU A 58 -1.80 -1.25 -13.83
CA LEU A 58 -3.03 -0.94 -14.52
C LEU A 58 -3.76 -2.25 -14.89
N SER A 59 -5.09 -2.17 -14.92
CA SER A 59 -5.98 -3.31 -15.20
C SER A 59 -5.70 -4.00 -16.54
N ASP A 60 -5.03 -3.29 -17.46
CA ASP A 60 -4.65 -3.78 -18.79
C ASP A 60 -3.27 -4.46 -18.86
N GLY A 61 -2.63 -4.72 -17.71
CA GLY A 61 -1.31 -5.37 -17.65
C GLY A 61 -0.13 -4.43 -17.95
N PHE A 62 -0.41 -3.13 -18.16
CA PHE A 62 0.62 -2.10 -18.22
C PHE A 62 1.09 -1.75 -16.81
N ILE A 63 2.41 -1.63 -16.65
CA ILE A 63 3.02 -1.07 -15.46
C ILE A 63 3.21 0.42 -15.74
N CYS A 64 2.64 1.27 -14.89
CA CYS A 64 2.89 2.69 -14.91
C CYS A 64 3.74 3.09 -13.70
N SER A 65 4.53 4.13 -13.90
CA SER A 65 5.23 4.81 -12.81
C SER A 65 4.21 5.55 -11.95
N LEU A 66 4.31 5.41 -10.62
CA LEU A 66 3.57 6.21 -9.67
C LEU A 66 3.74 7.71 -9.97
N THR A 67 2.69 8.50 -9.75
CA THR A 67 2.81 9.96 -9.92
C THR A 67 3.86 10.54 -8.97
N ASP A 68 4.60 11.56 -9.43
CA ASP A 68 5.66 12.22 -8.64
C ASP A 68 5.16 12.66 -7.26
N SER A 69 3.92 13.18 -7.19
CA SER A 69 3.34 13.63 -5.92
C SER A 69 3.14 12.52 -4.88
N ILE A 70 2.76 11.31 -5.33
CA ILE A 70 2.59 10.14 -4.45
C ILE A 70 3.97 9.65 -4.02
N LEU A 71 4.94 9.61 -4.94
CA LEU A 71 6.32 9.22 -4.65
C LEU A 71 7.00 10.19 -3.67
N ASP A 72 6.86 11.50 -3.86
CA ASP A 72 7.43 12.51 -2.98
C ASP A 72 6.86 12.41 -1.57
N HIS A 73 5.53 12.25 -1.47
CA HIS A 73 4.87 12.05 -0.18
C HIS A 73 5.33 10.74 0.47
N PHE A 74 5.38 9.66 -0.30
CA PHE A 74 5.82 8.36 0.18
C PHE A 74 7.26 8.43 0.71
N CYS A 75 8.18 8.98 -0.06
CA CYS A 75 9.60 9.11 0.31
C CYS A 75 9.82 10.01 1.53
N SER A 76 9.05 11.09 1.67
CA SER A 76 9.23 12.06 2.76
C SER A 76 8.49 11.71 4.05
N GLN A 77 7.32 11.06 3.97
CA GLN A 77 6.43 10.85 5.12
C GLN A 77 6.25 9.38 5.51
N ILE A 78 6.22 8.47 4.54
CA ILE A 78 5.84 7.08 4.76
C ILE A 78 7.07 6.21 4.93
N LEU A 79 8.00 6.27 3.97
CA LEU A 79 9.22 5.49 3.96
C LEU A 79 10.02 5.61 5.27
N PRO A 80 10.21 6.80 5.88
CA PRO A 80 10.92 6.89 7.16
C PRO A 80 10.28 6.10 8.30
N LYS A 81 8.95 5.90 8.27
CA LYS A 81 8.20 5.18 9.31
C LYS A 81 8.31 3.66 9.16
N ILE A 82 8.40 3.17 7.92
CA ILE A 82 8.33 1.74 7.62
C ILE A 82 9.65 1.13 7.11
N ASN A 83 10.69 1.94 6.84
CA ASN A 83 11.94 1.48 6.21
C ASN A 83 12.57 0.24 6.88
N HIS A 84 12.60 0.20 8.22
CA HIS A 84 13.19 -0.86 9.02
C HIS A 84 12.40 -2.17 8.94
N LYS A 85 11.17 -2.13 8.43
CA LYS A 85 10.30 -3.28 8.22
C LYS A 85 10.35 -3.77 6.78
N ILE A 86 10.80 -2.95 5.82
CA ILE A 86 10.90 -3.34 4.42
C ILE A 86 12.10 -4.28 4.25
N LYS A 87 11.83 -5.53 3.91
CA LYS A 87 12.88 -6.52 3.58
C LYS A 87 13.15 -6.60 2.09
N ARG A 88 12.13 -6.33 1.27
CA ARG A 88 12.20 -6.37 -0.18
C ARG A 88 11.43 -5.19 -0.76
N LEU A 89 12.08 -4.49 -1.68
CA LEU A 89 11.52 -3.39 -2.44
C LEU A 89 11.65 -3.72 -3.92
N ASP A 90 10.53 -3.90 -4.61
CA ASP A 90 10.51 -4.10 -6.06
C ASP A 90 10.24 -2.74 -6.72
N LEU A 91 11.19 -2.30 -7.55
CA LEU A 91 11.19 -1.03 -8.28
C LEU A 91 11.14 -1.30 -9.79
N GLU A 92 10.62 -0.34 -10.56
CA GLU A 92 10.66 -0.45 -12.01
C GLU A 92 12.11 -0.27 -12.50
N SER A 93 12.56 -1.16 -13.39
CA SER A 93 13.93 -1.20 -13.91
C SER A 93 14.30 0.04 -14.76
N SER A 94 13.29 0.75 -15.29
CA SER A 94 13.41 2.03 -15.99
C SER A 94 13.96 3.16 -15.09
N SER A 95 13.67 3.09 -13.77
CA SER A 95 14.03 4.13 -12.79
C SER A 95 15.51 4.09 -12.39
N MET A 96 16.29 3.11 -12.88
CA MET A 96 17.73 2.98 -12.61
C MET A 96 18.62 3.40 -13.80
N GLN A 97 18.07 4.02 -14.84
CA GLN A 97 18.89 4.57 -15.92
C GLN A 97 19.65 5.81 -15.43
N ARG A 98 20.97 5.65 -15.34
CA ARG A 98 21.96 6.68 -14.99
C ARG A 98 22.22 7.65 -16.12
#